data_AF-A0A967C1Y8-F1
#
_entry.id   AF-A0A967C1Y8-F1
#
_cell.length_a   1.000
_cell.length_b   1.000
_cell.length_c   1.000
_cell.angle_alpha   90.00
_cell.angle_beta   90.00
_cell.angle_gamma   90.00
#
_symmetry.space_group_name_H-M   'P 1'
#
loop_
_entity.id
_entity.type
_entity.pdbx_description
1 polymer ?
#
loop_
_entity_poly.entity_id
_entity_poly.type
_entity_poly.pdbx_seq_one_letter_code
_entity_poly.pdbx_strand_id
1 'polypeptide(L)'
;MAKQVSFDDGAWTDFEARLRGYVRRRVDPSSVDDVVGGILLRLVQSQEALAKARSPIAWALRVAGNAISDHYRRRATEGKFLSQAAAPGIQEQSTGDAERPAATGELARCIAPLIRSLPEPYAGALLLTDIEGLTQAEAAERLNLSISGVKSRVQRGRRKLKDALLRCCVIETDRRGGVIDYRRRSNGRGLRC
;
A
#
# COMPACT_ATOMS: atom_id res chain seq x y z
N MET A 1 9.55 -33.11 -1.42
CA MET A 1 8.36 -33.15 -2.30
C MET A 1 7.82 -31.73 -2.43
N ALA A 2 8.03 -31.09 -3.58
CA ALA A 2 7.50 -29.74 -3.85
C ALA A 2 6.01 -29.86 -4.16
N LYS A 3 5.16 -29.20 -3.36
CA LYS A 3 3.72 -29.14 -3.62
C LYS A 3 3.50 -28.16 -4.77
N GLN A 4 3.28 -28.70 -5.96
CA GLN A 4 2.98 -27.91 -7.14
C GLN A 4 1.63 -27.23 -6.89
N VAL A 5 1.62 -25.90 -6.88
CA VAL A 5 0.37 -25.13 -6.82
C VAL A 5 -0.24 -25.22 -8.22
N SER A 6 -1.02 -26.26 -8.48
CA SER A 6 -1.86 -26.33 -9.67
C SER A 6 -3.02 -25.37 -9.46
N PHE A 7 -3.00 -24.27 -10.21
CA PHE A 7 -4.20 -23.48 -10.45
C PHE A 7 -4.93 -24.19 -11.60
N ASP A 8 -6.14 -24.69 -11.36
CA ASP A 8 -7.04 -24.99 -12.46
C ASP A 8 -7.48 -23.67 -13.15
N ASP A 9 -7.93 -23.73 -14.41
CA ASP A 9 -8.30 -22.55 -15.20
C ASP A 9 -9.39 -21.69 -14.51
N GLY A 10 -10.27 -22.33 -13.72
CA GLY A 10 -11.32 -21.63 -12.97
C GLY A 10 -10.78 -20.85 -11.77
N ALA A 11 -9.93 -21.46 -10.95
CA ALA A 11 -9.30 -20.85 -9.79
C ALA A 11 -8.34 -19.72 -10.18
N TRP A 12 -7.67 -19.84 -11.33
CA TRP A 12 -6.87 -18.76 -11.89
C TRP A 12 -7.74 -17.56 -12.30
N THR A 13 -8.83 -17.82 -13.02
CA THR A 13 -9.78 -16.78 -13.46
C THR A 13 -10.37 -16.01 -12.28
N ASP A 14 -10.81 -16.73 -11.24
CA ASP A 14 -11.33 -16.16 -10.00
C ASP A 14 -10.26 -15.34 -9.25
N PHE A 15 -9.03 -15.83 -9.21
CA PHE A 15 -7.91 -15.11 -8.62
C PHE A 15 -7.61 -13.81 -9.38
N GLU A 16 -7.55 -13.87 -10.71
CA GLU A 16 -7.30 -12.70 -11.55
C GLU A 16 -8.40 -11.65 -11.38
N ALA A 17 -9.68 -12.05 -11.41
CA ALA A 17 -10.79 -11.15 -11.20
C ALA A 17 -10.72 -10.44 -9.83
N ARG A 18 -10.34 -11.19 -8.79
CA ARG A 18 -10.12 -10.64 -7.44
C ARG A 18 -8.92 -9.71 -7.38
N LEU A 19 -7.83 -10.04 -8.06
CA LEU A 19 -6.63 -9.21 -8.14
C LEU A 19 -6.92 -7.89 -8.88
N ARG A 20 -7.59 -7.96 -10.03
CA ARG A 20 -8.06 -6.79 -10.79
C ARG A 20 -8.94 -5.89 -9.93
N GLY A 21 -9.89 -6.47 -9.20
CA GLY A 21 -10.72 -5.71 -8.25
C GLY A 21 -9.92 -5.07 -7.12
N TYR A 22 -8.86 -5.73 -6.64
CA TYR A 22 -7.95 -5.18 -5.63
C TYR A 22 -7.12 -4.00 -6.16
N VAL A 23 -6.62 -4.11 -7.40
CA VAL A 23 -5.80 -3.08 -8.07
C VAL A 23 -6.65 -1.88 -8.51
N ARG A 24 -7.83 -2.11 -9.10
CA ARG A 24 -8.75 -1.05 -9.56
C ARG A 24 -9.16 -0.06 -8.46
N ARG A 25 -9.22 -0.52 -7.21
CA ARG A 25 -9.50 0.35 -6.05
C ARG A 25 -8.32 1.24 -5.64
N ARG A 26 -7.15 1.07 -6.25
CA ARG A 26 -5.86 1.62 -5.77
C ARG A 26 -5.04 2.33 -6.83
N VAL A 27 -5.38 2.22 -8.12
CA VAL A 27 -4.68 2.89 -9.23
C VAL A 27 -5.70 3.49 -10.19
N ASP A 28 -5.25 4.43 -11.02
CA ASP A 28 -6.07 5.04 -12.08
C ASP A 28 -6.56 3.98 -13.08
N PRO A 29 -7.77 4.11 -13.66
CA PRO A 29 -8.33 3.12 -14.56
C PRO A 29 -7.41 2.72 -15.73
N SER A 30 -6.69 3.69 -16.30
CA SER A 30 -5.76 3.47 -17.41
C SER A 30 -4.50 2.68 -17.02
N SER A 31 -4.21 2.54 -15.73
CA SER A 31 -3.02 1.85 -15.23
C SER A 31 -3.32 0.48 -14.64
N VAL A 32 -4.59 0.08 -14.59
CA VAL A 32 -5.01 -1.21 -14.01
C VAL A 32 -4.37 -2.38 -14.76
N ASP A 33 -4.44 -2.38 -16.08
CA ASP A 33 -3.95 -3.50 -16.90
C ASP A 33 -2.43 -3.67 -16.77
N ASP A 34 -1.67 -2.57 -16.84
CA ASP A 34 -0.21 -2.60 -16.68
C ASP A 34 0.22 -3.11 -15.31
N VAL A 35 -0.44 -2.63 -14.25
CA VAL A 35 -0.12 -3.03 -12.87
C VAL A 35 -0.49 -4.49 -12.64
N VAL A 36 -1.67 -4.92 -13.09
CA VAL A 36 -2.11 -6.32 -12.99
C VAL A 36 -1.15 -7.23 -13.76
N GLY A 37 -0.81 -6.90 -15.01
CA GLY A 37 0.14 -7.66 -15.82
C GLY A 37 1.50 -7.79 -15.13
N GLY A 38 2.03 -6.69 -14.60
CA GLY A 38 3.28 -6.70 -13.83
C GLY A 38 3.22 -7.57 -12.57
N ILE A 39 2.08 -7.62 -11.87
CA ILE A 39 1.89 -8.51 -10.72
C ILE A 39 1.91 -9.97 -11.17
N LEU A 40 1.09 -10.33 -12.17
CA LEU A 40 0.98 -11.69 -12.67
C LEU A 40 2.34 -12.22 -13.13
N LEU A 41 3.12 -11.42 -13.86
CA LEU A 41 4.49 -11.75 -14.27
C LEU A 41 5.39 -12.07 -13.06
N ARG A 42 5.37 -11.24 -12.01
CA ARG A 42 6.17 -11.47 -10.79
C ARG A 42 5.72 -12.73 -10.04
N LEU A 43 4.42 -13.03 -10.01
CA LEU A 43 3.90 -14.25 -9.41
C LEU A 43 4.41 -15.49 -10.16
N VAL A 44 4.35 -15.46 -11.49
CA VAL A 44 4.84 -16.53 -12.37
C VAL A 44 6.36 -16.71 -12.25
N GLN A 45 7.13 -15.62 -12.17
CA GLN A 45 8.59 -15.69 -12.00
C GLN A 45 9.02 -16.18 -10.62
N SER A 46 8.14 -16.10 -9.62
CA SER A 46 8.43 -16.45 -8.23
C SER A 46 7.68 -17.70 -7.76
N GLN A 47 7.29 -18.59 -8.68
CA GLN A 47 6.48 -19.78 -8.37
C GLN A 47 7.08 -20.67 -7.29
N GLU A 48 8.40 -20.82 -7.25
CA GLU A 48 9.06 -21.57 -6.19
C GLU A 48 8.93 -20.93 -4.81
N ALA A 49 9.03 -19.60 -4.74
CA ALA A 49 8.85 -18.86 -3.50
C ALA A 49 7.39 -18.90 -3.04
N LEU A 50 6.45 -18.89 -3.99
CA LEU A 50 5.02 -19.07 -3.73
C LEU A 50 4.72 -20.46 -3.17
N ALA A 51 5.31 -21.52 -3.76
CA ALA A 51 5.14 -22.90 -3.29
C ALA A 51 5.70 -23.13 -1.88
N LYS A 52 6.75 -22.38 -1.51
CA LYS A 52 7.38 -22.43 -0.17
C LYS A 52 6.69 -21.49 0.85
N ALA A 53 5.76 -20.64 0.41
CA ALA A 53 5.12 -19.66 1.29
C ALA A 53 4.09 -20.32 2.23
N ARG A 54 4.14 -19.97 3.52
CA ARG A 54 3.16 -20.42 4.53
C ARG A 54 1.71 -20.03 4.21
N SER A 55 1.52 -18.96 3.43
CA SER A 55 0.23 -18.54 2.88
C SER A 55 0.44 -17.93 1.49
N PRO A 56 0.11 -18.67 0.41
CA PRO A 56 0.23 -18.20 -0.97
C PRO A 56 -0.55 -16.90 -1.23
N ILE A 57 -1.77 -16.80 -0.68
CA ILE A 57 -2.63 -15.62 -0.82
C ILE A 57 -2.00 -14.39 -0.16
N ALA A 58 -1.50 -14.51 1.07
CA ALA A 58 -0.86 -13.39 1.76
C ALA A 58 0.45 -12.96 1.08
N TRP A 59 1.14 -13.89 0.41
CA TRP A 59 2.32 -13.58 -0.39
C TRP A 59 1.93 -12.88 -1.70
N ALA A 60 0.91 -13.36 -2.41
CA ALA A 60 0.42 -12.73 -3.64
C ALA A 60 -0.08 -11.30 -3.40
N LEU A 61 -0.81 -11.05 -2.31
CA LEU A 61 -1.24 -9.70 -1.92
C LEU A 61 -0.06 -8.79 -1.56
N ARG A 62 1.05 -9.34 -1.05
CA ARG A 62 2.29 -8.58 -0.82
C ARG A 62 2.94 -8.18 -2.13
N VAL A 63 3.03 -9.10 -3.10
CA VAL A 63 3.54 -8.79 -4.44
C VAL A 63 2.68 -7.72 -5.11
N ALA A 64 1.35 -7.84 -4.99
CA ALA A 64 0.41 -6.85 -5.49
C ALA A 64 0.62 -5.46 -4.86
N GLY A 65 0.76 -5.40 -3.53
CA GLY A 65 1.05 -4.15 -2.82
C GLY A 65 2.38 -3.52 -3.25
N ASN A 66 3.43 -4.32 -3.42
CA ASN A 66 4.73 -3.86 -3.90
C ASN A 66 4.64 -3.32 -5.34
N ALA A 67 3.92 -4.01 -6.23
CA ALA A 67 3.77 -3.56 -7.62
C ALA A 67 2.98 -2.25 -7.74
N ILE A 68 1.93 -2.07 -6.93
CA ILE A 68 1.21 -0.80 -6.85
C ILE A 68 2.13 0.32 -6.34
N SER A 69 2.94 0.04 -5.32
CA SER A 69 3.90 1.01 -4.78
C SER A 69 4.96 1.38 -5.83
N ASP A 70 5.48 0.39 -6.56
CA ASP A 70 6.43 0.60 -7.66
C ASP A 70 5.82 1.43 -8.80
N HIS A 71 4.55 1.19 -9.15
CA HIS A 71 3.84 1.98 -10.17
C HIS A 71 3.82 3.46 -9.80
N TYR A 72 3.40 3.80 -8.57
CA TYR A 72 3.39 5.19 -8.13
C TYR A 72 4.81 5.79 -8.03
N ARG A 73 5.82 5.01 -7.64
CA ARG A 73 7.21 5.48 -7.62
C ARG A 73 7.73 5.84 -9.01
N ARG A 74 7.45 5.00 -10.02
CA ARG A 74 7.81 5.28 -11.43
C ARG A 74 7.10 6.53 -11.91
N ARG A 75 5.80 6.63 -11.69
CA ARG A 75 5.00 7.79 -12.10
C ARG A 75 5.43 9.10 -11.44
N ALA A 76 5.83 9.07 -10.16
CA ALA A 76 6.37 10.24 -9.47
C ALA A 76 7.76 10.64 -10.01
N THR A 77 8.55 9.68 -10.48
CA THR A 77 9.86 9.95 -11.09
C THR A 77 9.71 10.47 -12.51
N GLU A 78 8.84 9.85 -13.32
CA GLU A 78 8.49 10.28 -14.67
C GLU A 78 7.84 11.67 -14.66
N GLY A 79 6.93 11.94 -13.72
CA GLY A 79 6.35 13.28 -13.52
C GLY A 79 7.39 14.33 -13.14
N LYS A 80 8.42 13.96 -12.36
CA LYS A 80 9.56 14.86 -12.07
C LYS A 80 10.41 15.13 -13.31
N PHE A 81 10.69 14.10 -14.12
CA PHE A 81 11.42 14.25 -15.39
C PHE A 81 10.66 15.09 -16.41
N LEU A 82 9.34 14.88 -16.54
CA LEU A 82 8.47 15.69 -17.40
C LEU A 82 8.34 17.13 -16.89
N SER A 83 8.29 17.35 -15.56
CA SER A 83 8.25 18.69 -14.96
C SER A 83 9.59 19.44 -15.05
N GLN A 84 10.73 18.76 -15.13
CA GLN A 84 12.04 19.42 -15.33
C GLN A 84 12.29 19.81 -16.79
N ALA A 85 11.58 19.20 -17.74
CA ALA A 85 11.61 19.59 -19.14
C ALA A 85 10.63 20.74 -19.47
N ALA A 86 9.76 21.12 -18.55
CA ALA A 86 8.78 22.19 -18.71
C ALA A 86 8.96 23.28 -17.64
N ALA A 87 9.57 24.41 -18.02
CA ALA A 87 9.57 25.63 -17.22
C ALA A 87 8.16 26.27 -17.18
N PRO A 88 7.88 27.15 -16.20
CA PRO A 88 6.76 27.02 -15.28
C PRO A 88 5.43 27.41 -15.91
N GLY A 89 4.46 26.51 -15.82
CA GLY A 89 3.10 26.82 -16.20
C GLY A 89 2.23 25.62 -15.93
N ILE A 90 1.19 25.83 -15.14
CA ILE A 90 0.08 24.93 -14.83
C ILE A 90 0.29 24.12 -13.55
N GLN A 91 -0.27 24.71 -12.49
CA GLN A 91 -0.76 23.97 -11.33
C GLN A 91 -1.84 23.00 -11.83
N GLU A 92 -1.48 21.75 -12.10
CA GLU A 92 -2.48 20.70 -12.25
C GLU A 92 -2.98 20.30 -10.87
N GLN A 93 -4.03 21.02 -10.44
CA GLN A 93 -5.01 20.47 -9.51
C GLN A 93 -5.56 19.20 -10.15
N SER A 94 -5.11 18.04 -9.69
CA SER A 94 -5.72 16.77 -10.04
C SER A 94 -7.09 16.67 -9.37
N THR A 95 -8.11 17.28 -9.97
CA THR A 95 -9.52 16.96 -9.76
C THR A 95 -9.81 15.62 -10.44
N GLY A 96 -9.39 14.54 -9.78
CA GLY A 96 -9.87 13.20 -10.07
C GLY A 96 -11.17 12.98 -9.31
N ASP A 97 -12.28 13.46 -9.86
CA ASP A 97 -13.63 13.07 -9.47
C ASP A 97 -13.86 11.60 -9.88
N ALA A 98 -13.31 10.70 -9.07
CA ALA A 98 -13.90 9.39 -8.85
C ALA A 98 -14.37 9.44 -7.41
N GLU A 99 -15.66 9.19 -7.18
CA GLU A 99 -16.25 9.00 -5.85
C GLU A 99 -15.46 7.92 -5.08
N ARG A 100 -14.34 8.31 -4.49
CA ARG A 100 -13.81 7.67 -3.30
C ARG A 100 -14.90 7.90 -2.26
N PRO A 101 -15.40 6.86 -1.57
CA PRO A 101 -16.32 7.09 -0.47
C PRO A 101 -15.63 8.10 0.45
N ALA A 102 -16.25 9.26 0.67
CA ALA A 102 -15.64 10.44 1.29
C ALA A 102 -14.86 10.10 2.59
N ALA A 103 -15.32 9.07 3.30
CA ALA A 103 -14.67 8.45 4.45
C ALA A 103 -13.20 8.03 4.23
N THR A 104 -12.84 7.49 3.06
CA THR A 104 -11.46 7.04 2.77
C THR A 104 -10.51 8.22 2.56
N GLY A 105 -10.97 9.27 1.88
CA GLY A 105 -10.17 10.48 1.61
C GLY A 105 -9.89 11.29 2.87
N GLU A 106 -10.87 11.40 3.76
CA GLU A 106 -10.70 12.05 5.07
C GLU A 106 -9.82 11.25 6.01
N LEU A 107 -10.04 9.93 6.12
CA LEU A 107 -9.21 9.06 6.95
C LEU A 107 -7.75 9.04 6.46
N ALA A 108 -7.51 9.12 5.16
CA ALA A 108 -6.16 9.19 4.61
C ALA A 108 -5.36 10.41 5.13
N ARG A 109 -6.03 11.55 5.33
CA ARG A 109 -5.40 12.77 5.89
C ARG A 109 -4.92 12.57 7.33
N CYS A 110 -5.56 11.68 8.09
CA CYS A 110 -5.16 11.35 9.45
C CYS A 110 -3.86 10.51 9.53
N ILE A 111 -3.53 9.76 8.49
CA ILE A 111 -2.49 8.72 8.55
C ILE A 111 -1.10 9.32 8.80
N ALA A 112 -0.69 10.33 8.03
CA ALA A 112 0.64 10.91 8.17
C ALA A 112 0.86 11.60 9.53
N PRO A 113 -0.07 12.43 10.06
CA PRO A 113 0.02 12.96 11.42
C PRO A 113 0.09 11.86 12.49
N LEU A 114 -0.72 10.80 12.36
CA LEU A 114 -0.71 9.67 13.30
C LEU A 114 0.63 8.93 13.27
N ILE A 115 1.21 8.69 12.09
CA ILE A 115 2.54 8.09 11.98
C ILE A 115 3.58 8.94 12.68
N ARG A 116 3.58 10.26 12.48
CA ARG A 116 4.53 11.19 13.15
C ARG A 116 4.40 11.20 14.67
N SER A 117 3.23 10.86 15.20
CA SER A 117 3.00 10.76 16.65
C SER A 117 3.52 9.45 17.27
N LEU A 118 3.90 8.46 16.44
CA LEU A 118 4.43 7.20 16.95
C LEU A 118 5.84 7.40 17.52
N PRO A 119 6.23 6.60 18.54
CA PRO A 119 7.58 6.65 19.06
C PRO A 119 8.60 6.34 17.98
N GLU A 120 9.73 7.04 17.98
CA GLU A 120 10.87 6.54 17.24
C GLU A 120 11.41 5.25 17.83
N PRO A 121 11.82 4.29 16.98
CA PRO A 121 12.17 4.40 15.55
C PRO A 121 11.08 3.95 14.53
N TYR A 122 9.81 3.95 14.92
CA TYR A 122 8.73 3.40 14.09
C TYR A 122 8.16 4.41 13.08
N ALA A 123 8.11 5.69 13.43
CA ALA A 123 7.58 6.74 12.57
C ALA A 123 8.45 6.89 11.32
N GLY A 124 9.78 6.99 11.48
CA GLY A 124 10.71 7.11 10.36
C GLY A 124 10.63 5.94 9.38
N ALA A 125 10.55 4.70 9.88
CA ALA A 125 10.40 3.53 9.01
C ALA A 125 9.09 3.57 8.21
N LEU A 126 7.96 3.93 8.83
CA LEU A 126 6.67 4.01 8.13
C LEU A 126 6.56 5.21 7.19
N LEU A 127 7.16 6.35 7.52
CA LEU A 127 7.17 7.51 6.61
C LEU A 127 7.88 7.14 5.32
N LEU A 128 9.06 6.55 5.40
CA LEU A 128 9.83 6.15 4.22
C LEU A 128 9.08 5.06 3.42
N THR A 129 8.55 4.02 4.06
CA THR A 129 7.97 2.89 3.32
C THR A 129 6.51 3.09 2.92
N ASP A 130 5.66 3.54 3.84
CA ASP A 130 4.21 3.58 3.65
C ASP A 130 3.71 4.93 3.11
N ILE A 131 4.47 6.01 3.27
CA ILE A 131 4.12 7.35 2.74
C ILE A 131 4.96 7.73 1.52
N GLU A 132 6.27 7.59 1.59
CA GLU A 132 7.19 7.95 0.49
C GLU A 132 7.39 6.80 -0.52
N GLY A 133 6.94 5.58 -0.21
CA GLY A 133 6.96 4.45 -1.13
C GLY A 133 8.34 3.81 -1.36
N LEU A 134 9.30 4.06 -0.48
CA LEU A 134 10.61 3.40 -0.52
C LEU A 134 10.46 1.91 -0.20
N THR A 135 11.27 1.09 -0.87
CA THR A 135 11.43 -0.31 -0.49
C THR A 135 12.10 -0.43 0.89
N GLN A 136 11.94 -1.58 1.53
CA GLN A 136 12.61 -1.84 2.81
C GLN A 136 14.15 -1.82 2.70
N ALA A 137 14.70 -2.02 1.50
CA ALA A 137 16.13 -1.93 1.24
C ALA A 137 16.60 -0.47 1.17
N GLU A 138 15.94 0.36 0.37
CA GLU A 138 16.25 1.80 0.27
C GLU A 138 16.05 2.51 1.63
N ALA A 139 14.99 2.16 2.36
CA ALA A 139 14.78 2.67 3.71
C ALA A 139 15.85 2.18 4.70
N ALA A 140 16.43 0.99 4.49
CA ALA A 140 17.51 0.48 5.34
C ALA A 140 18.80 1.26 5.14
N GLU A 141 19.14 1.58 3.90
CA GLU A 141 20.26 2.46 3.56
C GLU A 141 20.07 3.86 4.17
N ARG A 142 18.89 4.46 3.97
CA ARG A 142 18.60 5.82 4.44
C ARG A 142 18.56 5.96 5.97
N LEU A 143 18.17 4.90 6.67
CA LEU A 143 18.14 4.87 8.14
C LEU A 143 19.42 4.31 8.77
N ASN A 144 20.39 3.88 7.96
CA ASN A 144 21.60 3.17 8.40
C ASN A 144 21.28 1.94 9.29
N LEU A 145 20.41 1.06 8.77
CA LEU A 145 19.92 -0.14 9.45
C LEU A 145 20.06 -1.36 8.54
N SER A 146 19.95 -2.55 9.12
CA SER A 146 19.73 -3.74 8.31
C SER A 146 18.30 -3.78 7.74
N ILE A 147 18.13 -4.44 6.60
CA ILE A 147 16.81 -4.70 5.99
C ILE A 147 15.87 -5.39 6.99
N SER A 148 16.39 -6.35 7.75
CA SER A 148 15.64 -7.01 8.84
C SER A 148 15.22 -6.02 9.92
N GLY A 149 16.10 -5.08 10.27
CA GLY A 149 15.81 -4.00 11.21
C GLY A 149 14.70 -3.06 10.75
N VAL A 150 14.66 -2.71 9.46
CA VAL A 150 13.56 -1.92 8.87
C VAL A 150 12.27 -2.71 8.83
N LYS A 151 12.30 -3.95 8.33
CA LYS A 151 11.13 -4.85 8.30
C LYS A 151 10.48 -4.98 9.68
N SER A 152 11.29 -5.16 10.72
CA SER A 152 10.86 -5.27 12.11
C SER A 152 10.19 -3.98 12.61
N ARG A 153 10.77 -2.82 12.28
CA ARG A 153 10.22 -1.50 12.62
C ARG A 153 8.91 -1.21 11.89
N VAL A 154 8.82 -1.50 10.58
CA VAL A 154 7.58 -1.35 9.81
C VAL A 154 6.46 -2.23 10.38
N GLN A 155 6.74 -3.50 10.69
CA GLN A 155 5.74 -4.38 11.27
C GLN A 155 5.21 -3.87 12.62
N ARG A 156 6.11 -3.50 13.53
CA ARG A 156 5.72 -2.95 14.84
C ARG A 156 5.03 -1.59 14.71
N GLY A 157 5.50 -0.76 13.80
CA GLY A 157 4.92 0.54 13.48
C GLY A 157 3.48 0.41 13.00
N ARG A 158 3.20 -0.46 12.02
CA ARG A 158 1.84 -0.70 11.51
C ARG A 158 0.89 -1.16 12.61
N ARG A 159 1.37 -1.99 13.55
CA ARG A 159 0.56 -2.39 14.72
C ARG A 159 0.24 -1.19 15.62
N LYS A 160 1.24 -0.37 15.96
CA LYS A 160 1.03 0.86 16.76
C LYS A 160 0.12 1.86 16.07
N LEU A 161 0.26 2.03 14.75
CA LEU A 161 -0.60 2.89 13.93
C LEU A 161 -2.05 2.40 13.98
N LYS A 162 -2.27 1.09 13.79
CA LYS A 162 -3.60 0.48 13.94
C LYS A 162 -4.20 0.77 15.31
N ASP A 163 -3.42 0.57 16.38
CA ASP A 163 -3.90 0.81 17.74
C ASP A 163 -4.24 2.30 17.96
N ALA A 164 -3.43 3.22 17.42
CA ALA A 164 -3.70 4.65 17.49
C ALA A 164 -4.96 5.06 16.72
N LEU A 165 -5.15 4.51 15.51
CA LEU A 165 -6.35 4.71 14.71
C LEU A 165 -7.61 4.23 15.44
N LEU A 166 -7.59 3.02 15.98
CA LEU A 166 -8.75 2.44 16.67
C LEU A 166 -9.09 3.14 18.01
N ARG A 167 -8.12 3.83 18.63
CA ARG A 167 -8.37 4.70 19.79
C ARG A 167 -9.03 6.02 19.41
N CYS A 168 -8.67 6.60 18.27
CA CYS A 168 -9.24 7.87 17.81
C CYS A 168 -10.60 7.66 17.13
N CYS A 169 -10.81 6.48 16.52
CA CYS A 169 -11.81 6.31 15.49
C CYS A 169 -12.50 4.95 15.59
N VAL A 170 -13.75 4.89 15.16
CA VAL A 170 -14.46 3.68 14.79
C VAL A 170 -14.37 3.57 13.27
N ILE A 171 -13.76 2.48 12.80
CA ILE A 171 -13.57 2.22 11.37
C ILE A 171 -14.39 1.00 11.04
N GLU A 172 -15.35 1.15 10.15
CA GLU A 172 -16.14 0.04 9.63
C GLU A 172 -15.41 -0.51 8.40
N THR A 173 -15.12 -1.81 8.42
CA THR A 173 -14.41 -2.48 7.34
C THR A 173 -15.25 -3.56 6.70
N ASP A 174 -15.15 -3.73 5.39
CA ASP A 174 -15.75 -4.86 4.68
C ASP A 174 -15.06 -6.18 5.07
N ARG A 175 -15.64 -7.31 4.63
CA ARG A 175 -15.06 -8.66 4.85
C ARG A 175 -13.66 -8.83 4.23
N ARG A 176 -13.19 -7.87 3.43
CA ARG A 176 -11.92 -7.85 2.72
C ARG A 176 -10.93 -6.84 3.34
N GLY A 177 -11.31 -6.17 4.43
CA GLY A 177 -10.50 -5.17 5.12
C GLY A 177 -10.45 -3.79 4.46
N GLY A 178 -11.31 -3.53 3.47
CA GLY A 178 -11.50 -2.18 2.90
C GLY A 178 -12.34 -1.31 3.84
N VAL A 179 -12.00 -0.02 3.96
CA VAL A 179 -12.76 0.92 4.80
C VAL A 179 -14.08 1.27 4.11
N ILE A 180 -15.19 1.02 4.80
CA ILE A 180 -16.56 1.37 4.38
C ILE A 180 -16.93 2.74 4.95
N ASP A 181 -16.75 2.89 6.26
CA ASP A 181 -17.13 4.10 6.98
C ASP A 181 -16.11 4.42 8.10
N TYR A 182 -16.09 5.67 8.51
CA TYR A 182 -15.22 6.19 9.54
C TYR A 182 -15.98 7.19 10.41
N ARG A 183 -15.99 6.97 11.72
CA ARG A 183 -16.51 7.92 12.70
C ARG A 183 -15.49 8.19 13.80
N ARG A 184 -15.23 9.47 14.06
CA ARG A 184 -14.35 9.87 15.18
C ARG A 184 -15.04 9.56 16.52
N ARG A 185 -14.29 9.02 17.48
CA ARG A 185 -14.81 8.81 18.84
C ARG A 185 -14.91 10.17 19.54
N SER A 186 -16.07 10.47 20.12
CA SER A 186 -16.36 11.71 20.87
C SER A 186 -15.40 11.95 22.04
N ASN A 187 -14.86 10.89 22.65
CA ASN A 187 -13.92 10.94 23.78
C ASN A 187 -12.45 10.74 23.39
N GLY A 188 -12.10 10.85 22.11
CA GLY A 188 -10.73 10.66 21.61
C GLY A 188 -9.79 11.79 22.06
N ARG A 189 -9.36 11.78 23.33
CA ARG A 189 -8.27 12.63 23.80
C ARG A 189 -6.97 12.22 23.12
N GLY A 190 -6.40 13.10 22.31
CA GLY A 190 -4.95 13.14 22.11
C GLY A 190 -4.43 13.21 20.67
N LEU A 191 -5.20 12.85 19.64
CA LEU A 191 -4.69 12.83 18.27
C LEU A 191 -5.67 13.56 17.34
N ARG A 192 -5.30 14.79 16.96
CA ARG A 192 -5.97 15.55 15.91
C ARG A 192 -5.44 15.06 14.56
N CYS A 193 -6.33 14.48 13.77
CA CYS A 193 -6.41 14.91 12.39
C CYS A 193 -7.05 16.32 12.41
#